data_AF-A0A3M1IFX7-F1
#
_entry.id   AF-A0A3M1IFX7-F1
#
_cell.length_a   1.000
_cell.length_b   1.000
_cell.length_c   1.000
_cell.angle_alpha   90.00
_cell.angle_beta   90.00
_cell.angle_gamma   90.00
#
_symmetry.space_group_name_H-M   'P 1'
#
loop_
_entity.id
_entity.type
_entity.pdbx_description
1 polymer ?
#
loop_
_entity_poly.entity_id
_entity_poly.type
_entity_poly.pdbx_seq_one_letter_code
_entity_poly.pdbx_strand_id
1 'polypeptide(L)'
;MHSFVLFQSFLQRAAALFVERGFFQIWPKLLQPAGAMEPYLDAFSIPFHKKKLFLSTSPEFFLKKIYPEVQEFFHKKDHSFYGIFSLGSAFRNEKLSESHIPEFTMLEWYHPNSSAIKETKFFLEIIAELIDHLKQEGALNCQLEKNIHTPMLLSVEELFQKEGLKLTAEISVAELKKYCHKLGM
;
A
#
# COMPACT_ATOMS: atom_id res chain seq x y z
N MET A 1 -21.24 10.73 -15.10
CA MET A 1 -21.11 10.02 -13.80
C MET A 1 -19.93 10.65 -13.07
N HIS A 2 -20.13 11.17 -11.85
CA HIS A 2 -19.14 12.01 -11.16
C HIS A 2 -17.97 11.17 -10.62
N SER A 3 -16.97 10.87 -11.46
CA SER A 3 -15.81 10.03 -11.10
C SER A 3 -15.10 10.49 -9.83
N PHE A 4 -15.02 11.81 -9.62
CA PHE A 4 -14.48 12.38 -8.39
C PHE A 4 -15.32 12.03 -7.15
N VAL A 5 -16.64 12.21 -7.21
CA VAL A 5 -17.54 11.90 -6.08
C VAL A 5 -17.48 10.41 -5.73
N LEU A 6 -17.49 9.56 -6.75
CA LEU A 6 -17.35 8.12 -6.57
C LEU A 6 -16.03 7.76 -5.88
N PHE A 7 -14.92 8.35 -6.31
CA PHE A 7 -13.62 8.12 -5.68
C PHE A 7 -13.62 8.60 -4.21
N GLN A 8 -14.22 9.75 -3.91
CA GLN A 8 -14.36 10.21 -2.53
C GLN A 8 -15.24 9.25 -1.69
N SER A 9 -16.36 8.76 -2.23
CA SER A 9 -17.20 7.74 -1.57
C SER A 9 -16.41 6.45 -1.29
N PHE A 10 -15.61 5.99 -2.28
CA PHE A 10 -14.73 4.84 -2.12
C PHE A 10 -13.70 5.03 -0.99
N LEU A 11 -13.04 6.19 -0.93
CA LEU A 11 -12.06 6.50 0.12
C LEU A 11 -12.70 6.57 1.50
N GLN A 12 -13.89 7.18 1.60
CA GLN A 12 -14.65 7.24 2.85
C GLN A 12 -15.02 5.84 3.34
N ARG A 13 -15.50 4.97 2.43
CA ARG A 13 -15.81 3.58 2.77
C ARG A 13 -14.56 2.81 3.20
N ALA A 14 -13.44 2.98 2.50
CA ALA A 14 -12.18 2.34 2.85
C ALA A 14 -11.74 2.71 4.27
N ALA A 15 -11.76 4.01 4.63
CA ALA A 15 -11.43 4.44 5.99
C ALA A 15 -12.41 3.88 7.03
N ALA A 16 -13.72 3.89 6.74
CA ALA A 16 -14.74 3.37 7.65
C ALA A 16 -14.53 1.89 7.97
N LEU A 17 -14.25 1.05 6.96
CA LEU A 17 -13.99 -0.37 7.15
C LEU A 17 -12.81 -0.63 8.09
N PHE A 18 -11.74 0.16 8.00
CA PHE A 18 -10.60 0.01 8.91
C PHE A 18 -10.99 0.36 10.36
N VAL A 19 -11.75 1.45 10.55
CA VAL A 19 -12.25 1.84 11.87
C VAL A 19 -13.17 0.77 12.47
N GLU A 20 -14.08 0.23 11.67
CA GLU A 20 -14.99 -0.87 12.07
C GLU A 20 -14.22 -2.13 12.47
N ARG A 21 -13.04 -2.36 11.89
CA ARG A 21 -12.14 -3.47 12.22
C ARG A 21 -11.18 -3.18 13.38
N GLY A 22 -11.38 -2.08 14.11
CA GLY A 22 -10.61 -1.72 15.30
C GLY A 22 -9.26 -1.06 15.01
N PHE A 23 -9.02 -0.60 13.78
CA PHE A 23 -7.83 0.19 13.48
C PHE A 23 -8.03 1.67 13.82
N PHE A 24 -6.99 2.30 14.34
CA PHE A 24 -6.97 3.73 14.63
C PHE A 24 -6.34 4.51 13.47
N GLN A 25 -7.06 5.52 12.96
CA GLN A 25 -6.57 6.35 11.87
C GLN A 25 -5.53 7.36 12.36
N ILE A 26 -4.40 7.41 11.68
CA ILE A 26 -3.32 8.37 11.89
C ILE A 26 -3.20 9.27 10.68
N TRP A 27 -3.07 10.57 10.94
CA TRP A 27 -2.75 11.58 9.93
C TRP A 27 -1.23 11.87 9.97
N PRO A 28 -0.45 11.33 9.03
CA PRO A 28 1.00 11.47 9.07
C PRO A 28 1.45 12.88 8.68
N LYS A 29 2.61 13.30 9.21
CA LYS A 29 3.28 14.50 8.71
C LYS A 29 3.79 14.24 7.29
N LEU A 30 3.41 15.09 6.33
CA LEU A 30 3.84 14.95 4.94
C LEU A 30 5.22 15.54 4.67
N LEU A 31 5.62 16.58 5.41
CA LEU A 31 6.96 17.17 5.30
C LEU A 31 7.87 16.59 6.37
N GLN A 32 8.94 15.95 5.91
CA GLN A 32 9.90 15.23 6.75
C GLN A 32 11.31 15.83 6.58
N PRO A 33 12.16 15.77 7.63
CA PRO A 33 13.54 16.24 7.54
C PRO A 33 14.45 15.32 6.70
N ALA A 34 14.00 14.10 6.43
CA ALA A 34 14.66 13.11 5.57
C ALA A 34 13.72 12.71 4.44
N GLY A 35 14.28 12.43 3.26
CA GLY A 35 13.53 11.91 2.11
C GLY A 35 13.27 10.41 2.20
N ALA A 36 13.02 9.79 1.05
CA ALA A 36 12.83 8.35 0.94
C ALA A 36 14.06 7.60 1.49
N MET A 37 13.81 6.51 2.24
CA MET A 37 14.87 5.61 2.68
C MET A 37 15.03 4.41 1.73
N GLU A 38 14.08 4.23 0.82
CA GLU A 38 14.05 3.18 -0.18
C GLU A 38 14.98 3.55 -1.35
N PRO A 39 15.88 2.65 -1.80
CA PRO A 39 16.87 2.95 -2.83
C PRO A 39 16.33 3.41 -4.18
N TYR A 40 15.06 3.09 -4.46
CA TYR A 40 14.44 3.27 -5.77
C TYR A 40 13.31 4.30 -5.76
N LEU A 41 13.10 5.01 -4.65
CA LEU A 41 12.08 6.05 -4.55
C LEU A 41 12.74 7.41 -4.45
N ASP A 42 12.37 8.31 -5.36
CA ASP A 42 12.82 9.69 -5.33
C ASP A 42 11.80 10.58 -4.59
N ALA A 43 12.23 11.26 -3.53
CA ALA A 43 11.39 12.18 -2.79
C ALA A 43 11.45 13.60 -3.38
N PHE A 44 10.28 14.26 -3.49
CA PHE A 44 10.26 15.71 -3.71
C PHE A 44 10.95 16.42 -2.57
N SER A 45 11.65 17.50 -2.89
CA SER A 45 12.33 18.29 -1.88
C SER A 45 11.96 19.77 -1.96
N ILE A 46 11.74 20.36 -0.80
CA ILE A 46 11.26 21.72 -0.64
C ILE A 46 12.25 22.49 0.25
N PRO A 47 12.80 23.62 -0.22
CA PRO A 47 13.56 24.53 0.62
C PRO A 47 12.69 25.07 1.77
N PHE A 48 13.18 25.04 3.00
CA PHE A 48 12.50 25.57 4.18
C PHE A 48 13.50 26.26 5.11
N HIS A 49 13.50 27.60 5.10
CA HIS A 49 14.53 28.42 5.75
C HIS A 49 15.95 27.97 5.36
N LYS A 50 16.80 27.65 6.35
CA LYS A 50 18.18 27.16 6.15
C LYS A 50 18.25 25.63 6.02
N LYS A 51 17.13 24.95 5.81
CA LYS A 51 17.01 23.49 5.74
C LYS A 51 16.27 23.07 4.47
N LYS A 52 16.38 21.78 4.18
CA LYS A 52 15.65 21.10 3.12
C LYS A 52 14.68 20.13 3.78
N LEU A 53 13.41 20.20 3.40
CA LEU A 53 12.40 19.22 3.79
C LEU A 53 12.03 18.39 2.57
N PHE A 54 11.42 17.24 2.82
CA PHE A 54 11.04 16.29 1.80
C PHE A 54 9.58 15.91 1.96
N LEU A 55 8.85 15.77 0.86
CA LEU A 55 7.52 15.18 0.89
C LEU A 55 7.65 13.67 1.07
N SER A 56 6.78 13.10 1.91
CA SER A 56 6.77 11.67 2.23
C SER A 56 6.41 10.83 1.00
N THR A 57 7.24 9.83 0.69
CA THR A 57 7.01 8.84 -0.39
C THR A 57 6.02 7.73 -0.03
N SER A 58 5.80 7.56 1.28
CA SER A 58 4.81 6.71 1.94
C SER A 58 4.60 7.19 3.39
N PRO A 59 3.53 6.80 4.08
CA PRO A 59 3.37 7.08 5.51
C PRO A 59 4.19 6.13 6.42
N GLU A 60 4.77 5.05 5.89
CA GLU A 60 5.57 4.02 6.60
C GLU A 60 6.42 4.53 7.75
N PHE A 61 7.37 5.42 7.47
CA PHE A 61 8.32 5.86 8.49
C PHE A 61 7.63 6.57 9.65
N PHE A 62 6.63 7.39 9.34
CA PHE A 62 5.86 8.10 10.37
C PHE A 62 5.04 7.12 11.21
N LEU A 63 4.35 6.18 10.57
CA LEU A 63 3.51 5.19 11.25
C LEU A 63 4.36 4.28 12.15
N LYS A 64 5.47 3.73 11.65
CA LYS A 64 6.40 2.92 12.45
C LYS A 64 6.93 3.67 13.67
N LYS A 65 7.23 4.98 13.51
CA LYS A 65 7.77 5.81 14.59
C LYS A 65 6.74 6.09 15.69
N ILE A 66 5.50 6.39 15.33
CA ILE A 66 4.46 6.76 16.31
C ILE A 66 3.77 5.54 16.92
N TYR A 67 3.86 4.38 16.26
CA TYR A 67 3.16 3.16 16.66
C TYR A 67 3.33 2.79 18.15
N PRO A 68 4.55 2.81 18.75
CA PRO A 68 4.70 2.47 20.17
C PRO A 68 3.91 3.38 21.12
N GLU A 69 3.84 4.68 20.81
CA GLU A 69 3.07 5.66 21.60
C GLU A 69 1.56 5.39 21.49
N VAL A 70 1.08 5.11 20.27
CA VAL A 70 -0.33 4.76 20.04
C VAL A 70 -0.69 3.47 20.78
N GLN A 71 0.17 2.45 20.68
CA GLN A 71 -0.02 1.18 21.36
C GLN A 71 -0.08 1.36 22.89
N GLU A 72 0.80 2.17 23.48
CA GLU A 72 0.77 2.45 24.92
C GLU A 72 -0.53 3.15 25.35
N PHE A 73 -1.04 4.07 24.53
CA PHE A 73 -2.31 4.75 24.81
C PHE A 73 -3.49 3.78 24.85
N PHE A 74 -3.59 2.86 23.89
CA PHE A 74 -4.69 1.91 23.79
C PHE A 74 -4.57 0.72 24.73
N HIS A 75 -3.36 0.18 24.97
CA HIS A 75 -3.13 -0.89 25.95
C HIS A 75 -3.66 -0.55 27.36
N LYS A 76 -3.76 0.74 27.70
CA LYS A 76 -4.27 1.22 29.00
C LYS A 76 -5.79 1.41 29.03
N LYS A 77 -6.48 1.37 27.89
CA LYS A 77 -7.89 1.80 27.77
C LYS A 77 -8.80 0.82 27.05
N ASP A 78 -8.31 0.03 26.12
CA ASP A 78 -9.17 -0.72 25.20
C ASP A 78 -8.49 -1.96 24.62
N HIS A 79 -9.12 -3.13 24.78
CA HIS A 79 -8.67 -4.39 24.19
C HIS A 79 -9.14 -4.59 22.74
N SER A 80 -9.95 -3.68 22.19
CA SER A 80 -10.43 -3.72 20.81
C SER A 80 -9.46 -3.08 19.79
N PHE A 81 -8.36 -2.50 20.26
CA PHE A 81 -7.33 -1.92 19.40
C PHE A 81 -6.62 -3.02 18.58
N TYR A 82 -6.78 -2.93 17.26
CA TYR A 82 -6.25 -3.92 16.32
C TYR A 82 -4.98 -3.43 15.62
N GLY A 83 -4.80 -2.12 15.46
CA GLY A 83 -3.63 -1.54 14.79
C GLY A 83 -3.83 -0.08 14.43
N ILE A 84 -2.93 0.46 13.61
CA ILE A 84 -3.05 1.81 13.05
C ILE A 84 -3.12 1.78 11.54
N PHE A 85 -3.72 2.79 10.94
CA PHE A 85 -3.69 2.98 9.49
C PHE A 85 -3.62 4.46 9.10
N SER A 86 -3.20 4.74 7.88
CA SER A 86 -3.29 6.05 7.24
C SER A 86 -3.90 5.89 5.87
N LEU A 87 -4.79 6.81 5.51
CA LEU A 87 -5.33 6.97 4.16
C LEU A 87 -5.14 8.42 3.74
N GLY A 88 -4.23 8.69 2.80
CA GLY A 88 -3.90 10.06 2.40
C GLY A 88 -2.87 10.14 1.29
N SER A 89 -2.42 11.36 0.98
CA SER A 89 -1.47 11.61 -0.10
C SER A 89 -0.07 11.07 0.20
N ALA A 90 0.55 10.48 -0.81
CA ALA A 90 1.98 10.16 -0.89
C ALA A 90 2.55 10.80 -2.16
N PHE A 91 3.84 11.16 -2.12
CA PHE A 91 4.47 11.95 -3.18
C PHE A 91 5.76 11.30 -3.67
N ARG A 92 5.88 11.06 -4.98
CA ARG A 92 7.08 10.48 -5.59
C ARG A 92 7.52 11.29 -6.80
N ASN A 93 8.79 11.70 -6.78
CA ASN A 93 9.42 12.48 -7.84
C ASN A 93 9.94 11.54 -8.95
N GLU A 94 9.02 10.80 -9.55
CA GLU A 94 9.30 9.80 -10.58
C GLU A 94 8.78 10.26 -11.95
N LYS A 95 9.16 9.53 -13.01
CA LYS A 95 8.68 9.81 -14.36
C LYS A 95 7.17 9.53 -14.45
N LEU A 96 6.43 10.50 -14.99
CA LEU A 96 5.01 10.35 -15.27
C LEU A 96 4.71 9.19 -16.22
N SER A 97 3.66 8.43 -15.90
CA SER A 97 3.07 7.41 -16.78
C SER A 97 1.56 7.31 -16.52
N GLU A 98 0.87 6.47 -17.29
CA GLU A 98 -0.58 6.22 -17.09
C GLU A 98 -0.91 5.71 -15.68
N SER A 99 0.03 5.01 -15.03
CA SER A 99 -0.12 4.44 -13.69
C SER A 99 0.72 5.14 -12.62
N HIS A 100 1.53 6.13 -12.98
CA HIS A 100 2.42 6.85 -12.05
C HIS A 100 2.22 8.35 -12.18
N ILE A 101 1.62 8.93 -11.15
CA ILE A 101 1.44 10.37 -10.98
C ILE A 101 2.18 10.84 -9.73
N PRO A 102 2.60 12.12 -9.65
CA PRO A 102 3.52 12.58 -8.63
C PRO A 102 2.92 12.61 -7.22
N GLU A 103 1.61 12.82 -7.14
CA GLU A 103 0.80 12.73 -5.93
C GLU A 103 -0.28 11.67 -6.15
N PHE A 104 -0.40 10.73 -5.22
CA PHE A 104 -1.42 9.70 -5.27
C PHE A 104 -1.90 9.36 -3.86
N THR A 105 -3.11 8.79 -3.76
CA THR A 105 -3.66 8.36 -2.48
C THR A 105 -3.14 6.97 -2.13
N MET A 106 -2.61 6.81 -0.92
CA MET A 106 -2.11 5.56 -0.38
C MET A 106 -2.85 5.19 0.91
N LEU A 107 -3.24 3.92 1.01
CA LEU A 107 -3.65 3.27 2.24
C LEU A 107 -2.48 2.44 2.76
N GLU A 108 -2.10 2.64 4.02
CA GLU A 108 -1.08 1.84 4.69
C GLU A 108 -1.51 1.56 6.13
N TRP A 109 -1.23 0.36 6.64
CA TRP A 109 -1.59 -0.02 8.00
C TRP A 109 -0.54 -0.91 8.67
N TYR A 110 -0.53 -0.88 10.00
CA TYR A 110 0.31 -1.68 10.87
C TYR A 110 -0.56 -2.44 11.86
N HIS A 111 -0.56 -3.76 11.73
CA HIS A 111 -1.25 -4.69 12.62
C HIS A 111 -0.19 -5.52 13.39
N PRO A 112 0.00 -5.27 14.70
CA PRO A 112 0.98 -6.01 15.50
C PRO A 112 0.69 -7.50 15.54
N ASN A 113 1.75 -8.31 15.61
CA ASN A 113 1.66 -9.76 15.77
C ASN A 113 0.86 -10.48 14.67
N SER A 114 0.67 -9.83 13.53
CA SER A 114 0.06 -10.44 12.37
C SER A 114 1.09 -11.13 11.48
N SER A 115 0.61 -12.05 10.64
CA SER A 115 1.41 -12.74 9.64
C SER A 115 0.99 -12.31 8.24
N ALA A 116 1.88 -12.43 7.26
CA ALA A 116 1.57 -12.08 5.87
C ALA A 116 0.27 -12.77 5.38
N ILE A 117 0.04 -14.03 5.74
CA ILE A 117 -1.19 -14.76 5.36
C ILE A 117 -2.45 -14.14 5.98
N LYS A 118 -2.38 -13.71 7.24
CA LYS A 118 -3.51 -13.04 7.91
C LYS A 118 -3.80 -11.69 7.26
N GLU A 119 -2.75 -10.91 6.97
CA GLU A 119 -2.87 -9.63 6.28
C GLU A 119 -3.42 -9.78 4.87
N THR A 120 -3.00 -10.81 4.13
CA THR A 120 -3.57 -11.11 2.81
C THR A 120 -5.07 -11.40 2.91
N LYS A 121 -5.50 -12.22 3.88
CA LYS A 121 -6.93 -12.50 4.08
C LYS A 121 -7.71 -11.24 4.42
N PHE A 122 -7.20 -10.44 5.36
CA PHE A 122 -7.79 -9.17 5.75
C PHE A 122 -7.95 -8.21 4.57
N PHE A 123 -6.88 -8.04 3.77
CA PHE A 123 -6.92 -7.24 2.54
C PHE A 123 -8.00 -7.72 1.57
N LEU A 124 -8.11 -9.02 1.35
CA LEU A 124 -9.10 -9.59 0.43
C LEU A 124 -10.54 -9.36 0.90
N GLU A 125 -10.79 -9.45 2.21
CA GLU A 125 -12.11 -9.12 2.78
C GLU A 125 -12.46 -7.65 2.56
N ILE A 126 -11.52 -6.73 2.86
CA ILE A 126 -11.72 -5.29 2.64
C ILE A 126 -12.00 -4.99 1.16
N ILE A 127 -11.25 -5.59 0.24
CA ILE A 127 -11.43 -5.39 -1.20
C ILE A 127 -12.79 -5.91 -1.66
N ALA A 128 -13.24 -7.07 -1.18
CA ALA A 128 -14.56 -7.60 -1.51
C ALA A 128 -15.69 -6.65 -1.07
N GLU A 129 -15.61 -6.12 0.15
CA GLU A 129 -16.59 -5.15 0.66
C GLU A 129 -16.56 -3.83 -0.10
N LEU A 130 -15.38 -3.35 -0.50
CA LEU A 130 -15.24 -2.13 -1.33
C LEU A 130 -15.80 -2.32 -2.73
N ILE A 131 -15.63 -3.50 -3.32
CA ILE A 131 -16.26 -3.86 -4.59
C ILE A 131 -17.77 -3.81 -4.46
N ASP A 132 -18.34 -4.40 -3.41
CA ASP A 132 -19.78 -4.39 -3.20
C ASP A 132 -20.33 -2.98 -2.96
N HIS A 133 -19.58 -2.12 -2.26
CA HIS A 133 -19.88 -0.70 -2.14
C HIS A 133 -19.93 -0.03 -3.52
N LEU A 134 -18.93 -0.25 -4.38
CA LEU A 134 -18.92 0.31 -5.74
C LEU A 134 -20.07 -0.23 -6.62
N LYS A 135 -20.52 -1.49 -6.42
CA LYS A 135 -21.71 -2.02 -7.09
C LYS A 135 -22.97 -1.26 -6.67
N GLN A 136 -23.12 -1.01 -5.37
CA GLN A 136 -24.27 -0.28 -4.82
C GLN A 136 -24.32 1.17 -5.32
N GLU A 137 -23.16 1.79 -5.52
CA GLU A 137 -23.01 3.14 -6.11
C GLU A 137 -23.23 3.18 -7.64
N GLY A 138 -23.52 2.03 -8.28
CA GLY A 138 -23.74 1.93 -9.73
C GLY A 138 -22.49 2.20 -10.56
N ALA A 139 -21.31 2.04 -9.97
CA ALA A 139 -20.04 2.44 -10.55
C ALA A 139 -19.30 1.33 -11.33
N LEU A 140 -19.64 0.08 -11.07
CA LEU A 140 -19.01 -1.05 -11.75
C LEU A 140 -19.79 -1.38 -13.01
N ASN A 141 -19.13 -1.29 -14.16
CA ASN A 141 -19.57 -1.95 -15.38
C ASN A 141 -19.12 -3.44 -15.34
N CYS A 142 -19.85 -4.28 -16.07
CA CYS A 142 -19.71 -5.75 -16.09
C CYS A 142 -18.32 -6.31 -16.49
N GLN A 143 -17.33 -5.47 -16.78
CA GLN A 143 -15.94 -5.89 -17.04
C GLN A 143 -15.12 -6.07 -15.77
N LEU A 144 -15.31 -5.25 -14.74
CA LEU A 144 -14.64 -5.46 -13.44
C LEU A 144 -15.22 -6.67 -12.71
N GLU A 145 -16.54 -6.88 -12.80
CA GLU A 145 -17.22 -8.07 -12.26
C GLU A 145 -16.66 -9.39 -12.79
N LYS A 146 -16.20 -9.43 -14.04
CA LYS A 146 -15.64 -10.63 -14.68
C LYS A 146 -14.23 -10.97 -14.20
N ASN A 147 -13.50 -10.00 -13.65
CA ASN A 147 -12.09 -10.13 -13.27
C ASN A 147 -11.86 -10.23 -11.76
N ILE A 148 -12.92 -10.17 -10.94
CA ILE A 148 -12.84 -10.44 -9.50
C ILE A 148 -12.88 -11.96 -9.32
N HIS A 149 -11.81 -12.62 -9.75
CA HIS A 149 -11.60 -14.03 -9.50
C HIS A 149 -11.24 -14.27 -8.03
N THR A 150 -11.41 -15.52 -7.58
CA THR A 150 -10.80 -15.99 -6.34
C THR A 150 -9.30 -15.68 -6.37
N PRO A 151 -8.76 -14.98 -5.36
CA PRO A 151 -7.36 -14.56 -5.36
C PRO A 151 -6.45 -15.78 -5.40
N MET A 152 -5.46 -15.75 -6.29
CA MET A 152 -4.41 -16.75 -6.35
C MET A 152 -3.24 -16.30 -5.48
N LEU A 153 -2.86 -17.12 -4.50
CA LEU A 153 -1.62 -16.92 -3.75
C LEU A 153 -0.51 -17.71 -4.42
N LEU A 154 0.48 -17.02 -4.95
CA LEU A 154 1.68 -17.61 -5.54
C LEU A 154 2.92 -16.95 -4.93
N SER A 155 3.93 -17.75 -4.61
CA SER A 155 5.25 -17.22 -4.29
C SER A 155 5.93 -16.70 -5.56
N VAL A 156 6.89 -15.79 -5.39
CA VAL A 156 7.72 -15.32 -6.52
C VAL A 156 8.45 -16.50 -7.16
N GLU A 157 8.96 -17.44 -6.36
CA GLU A 157 9.61 -18.66 -6.86
C GLU A 157 8.68 -19.50 -7.74
N GLU A 158 7.42 -19.71 -7.32
CA GLU A 158 6.43 -20.45 -8.11
C GLU A 158 6.12 -19.77 -9.45
N LEU A 159 6.07 -18.44 -9.48
CA LEU A 159 5.87 -17.68 -10.72
C LEU A 159 7.04 -17.88 -11.69
N PHE A 160 8.28 -17.72 -11.21
CA PHE A 160 9.46 -17.96 -12.05
C PHE A 160 9.55 -19.41 -12.50
N GLN A 161 9.18 -20.37 -11.64
CA GLN A 161 9.20 -21.78 -11.99
C GLN A 161 8.21 -22.12 -13.11
N LYS A 162 7.03 -21.49 -13.13
CA LYS A 162 6.05 -21.64 -14.23
C LYS A 162 6.62 -21.17 -15.56
N GLU A 163 7.45 -20.14 -15.55
CA GLU A 163 8.17 -19.63 -16.72
C GLU A 163 9.46 -20.43 -17.03
N GLY A 164 9.75 -21.47 -16.25
CA GLY A 164 10.91 -22.36 -16.46
C GLY A 164 12.20 -21.90 -15.79
N LEU A 165 12.17 -20.88 -14.92
CA LEU A 165 13.30 -20.48 -14.08
C LEU A 165 13.11 -20.96 -12.64
N LYS A 166 14.00 -21.82 -12.17
CA LYS A 166 14.02 -22.17 -10.74
C LYS A 166 14.78 -21.08 -9.97
N LEU A 167 14.04 -20.16 -9.37
CA LEU A 167 14.61 -19.08 -8.56
C LEU A 167 14.96 -19.60 -7.16
N THR A 168 16.13 -20.21 -7.01
CA THR A 168 16.62 -20.69 -5.70
C THR A 168 17.50 -19.65 -5.02
N ALA A 169 17.73 -19.78 -3.70
CA ALA A 169 18.68 -18.95 -2.97
C ALA A 169 20.13 -19.03 -3.48
N GLU A 170 20.43 -20.01 -4.34
CA GLU A 170 21.76 -20.29 -4.87
C GLU A 170 21.97 -19.74 -6.29
N ILE A 171 20.93 -19.20 -6.95
CA ILE A 171 21.06 -18.70 -8.31
C ILE A 171 22.00 -17.48 -8.35
N SER A 172 23.00 -17.54 -9.21
CA SER A 172 23.97 -16.45 -9.33
C SER A 172 23.39 -15.29 -10.16
N VAL A 173 23.89 -14.08 -9.90
CA VAL A 173 23.59 -12.90 -10.72
C VAL A 173 23.95 -13.12 -12.20
N ALA A 174 24.99 -13.90 -12.48
CA ALA A 174 25.40 -14.22 -13.85
C ALA A 174 24.38 -15.11 -14.56
N GLU A 175 23.79 -16.09 -13.87
CA GLU A 175 22.73 -16.95 -14.41
C GLU A 175 21.44 -16.16 -14.65
N LEU A 176 21.06 -15.29 -13.72
CA LEU A 176 19.93 -14.38 -13.90
C LEU A 176 20.11 -13.49 -15.14
N LYS A 177 21.30 -12.91 -15.34
CA LYS A 177 21.61 -12.12 -16.54
C LYS A 177 21.47 -12.92 -17.83
N LYS A 178 21.95 -14.17 -17.86
CA LYS A 178 21.79 -15.05 -19.03
C LYS A 178 20.33 -15.34 -19.31
N TYR A 179 19.53 -15.54 -18.26
CA TYR A 179 18.10 -15.77 -18.38
C TYR A 179 17.36 -14.54 -18.94
N CYS A 180 17.64 -13.34 -18.40
CA CYS A 180 17.11 -12.08 -18.94
C CYS A 180 17.45 -11.92 -20.43
N HIS A 181 18.71 -12.14 -20.81
CA HIS A 181 19.12 -12.08 -22.21
C HIS A 181 18.37 -13.08 -23.11
N LYS A 182 18.09 -14.29 -22.63
CA LYS A 182 17.31 -15.29 -23.38
C LYS A 182 15.86 -14.82 -23.61
N LEU A 183 15.30 -14.04 -22.69
CA LEU A 183 13.96 -13.47 -22.79
C LEU A 183 13.90 -12.12 -23.51
N GLY A 184 15.05 -11.56 -23.90
CA GLY A 184 15.12 -10.24 -24.54
C GLY A 184 14.84 -9.07 -23.59
N MET A 185 15.10 -9.27 -22.29
CA MET A 185 15.03 -8.23 -21.25
C MET A 185 16.38 -7.58 -20.98
#